data_AF-A0A424Y166-F1
#
_entry.id   AF-A0A424Y166-F1
#
_cell.length_a   1.000
_cell.length_b   1.000
_cell.length_c   1.000
_cell.angle_alpha   90.00
_cell.angle_beta   90.00
_cell.angle_gamma   90.00
#
_symmetry.space_group_name_H-M   'P 1'
#
loop_
_entity.id
_entity.type
_entity.pdbx_description
1 polymer ?
#
loop_
_entity_poly.entity_id
_entity_poly.type
_entity_poly.pdbx_seq_one_letter_code
_entity_poly.pdbx_strand_id
1 'polypeptide(L)'
;MNIEVDSLIPLDTVYSDPDHIFAIVEKNGKVLLLRDNRPEYVILKYDDQIKEEKSMHGKKASYTLHEAMKIVLSNVENKTMHASELADEIYHRKLYLQKNGNKAQYTQIRARCGRYPDLFEALPGNYIKLKEDNV
;
A
#
# COMPACT_ATOMS: atom_id res chain seq x y z
N MET A 1 13.22 -2.23 10.49
CA MET A 1 13.84 -1.01 9.94
C MET A 1 15.34 -1.16 10.16
N ASN A 2 16.12 -1.44 9.11
CA ASN A 2 17.59 -1.43 9.20
C ASN A 2 18.05 0.02 9.02
N ILE A 3 18.80 0.55 9.97
CA ILE A 3 19.47 1.85 9.87
C ILE A 3 20.96 1.52 9.81
N GLU A 4 21.61 1.90 8.71
CA GLU A 4 23.05 1.82 8.60
C GLU A 4 23.66 2.87 9.54
N VAL A 5 24.64 2.48 10.35
CA VAL A 5 25.27 3.37 11.34
C VAL A 5 25.84 4.61 10.65
N ASP A 6 26.34 4.45 9.43
CA ASP A 6 26.90 5.52 8.59
C ASP A 6 25.87 6.55 8.11
N SER A 7 24.56 6.28 8.25
CA SER A 7 23.48 7.23 7.94
C SER A 7 23.11 8.14 9.10
N LEU A 8 23.79 8.05 10.25
CA LEU A 8 23.58 8.90 11.42
C LEU A 8 24.58 10.06 11.42
N ILE A 9 24.10 11.28 11.17
CA ILE A 9 24.98 12.46 11.04
C ILE A 9 24.57 13.52 12.07
N PRO A 10 25.51 14.18 12.78
CA PRO A 10 25.20 15.34 13.60
C PRO A 10 24.53 16.46 12.79
N LEU A 11 23.54 17.14 13.37
CA LEU A 11 22.84 18.24 12.70
C LEU A 11 23.78 19.38 12.32
N ASP A 12 24.81 19.63 13.13
CA ASP A 12 25.79 20.70 12.87
C ASP A 12 26.56 20.49 11.57
N THR A 13 26.68 19.24 11.10
CA THR A 13 27.30 18.90 9.81
C THR A 13 26.59 19.56 8.63
N VAL A 14 25.30 19.88 8.76
CA VAL A 14 24.53 20.60 7.73
C VAL A 14 25.14 21.97 7.43
N TYR A 15 25.73 22.60 8.44
CA TYR A 15 26.35 23.92 8.31
C TYR A 15 27.84 23.85 7.95
N SER A 16 28.54 22.77 8.34
CA SER A 16 29.99 22.65 8.13
C SER A 16 30.37 21.93 6.83
N ASP A 17 29.61 20.90 6.43
CA ASP A 17 29.93 20.04 5.28
C ASP A 17 28.67 19.43 4.63
N PRO A 18 27.89 20.25 3.90
CA PRO A 18 26.67 19.78 3.25
C PRO A 18 26.93 18.77 2.13
N ASP A 19 28.08 18.86 1.44
CA ASP A 19 28.42 17.97 0.32
C ASP A 19 28.61 16.53 0.79
N HIS A 20 29.24 16.34 1.96
CA HIS A 20 29.36 15.03 2.58
C HIS A 20 28.00 14.39 2.90
N ILE A 21 27.04 15.19 3.37
CA ILE A 21 25.68 14.71 3.66
C ILE A 21 25.00 14.24 2.38
N PHE A 22 25.09 15.00 1.30
CA PHE A 22 24.51 14.60 0.02
C PHE A 22 25.17 13.34 -0.53
N ALA A 23 26.49 13.18 -0.41
CA ALA A 23 27.18 11.95 -0.82
C ALA A 23 26.67 10.72 -0.06
N ILE A 24 26.39 10.84 1.24
CA ILE A 24 25.80 9.75 2.03
C ILE A 24 24.35 9.49 1.63
N VAL A 25 23.56 10.53 1.36
CA VAL A 25 22.19 10.38 0.87
C VAL A 25 22.17 9.70 -0.51
N GLU A 26 23.11 10.00 -1.40
CA GLU A 26 23.27 9.32 -2.69
C GLU A 26 23.64 7.84 -2.51
N LYS A 27 24.53 7.53 -1.56
CA LYS A 27 24.97 6.16 -1.28
C LYS A 27 23.89 5.32 -0.61
N ASN A 28 23.23 5.86 0.41
CA ASN A 28 22.36 5.11 1.32
C ASN A 28 20.85 5.40 1.09
N GLY A 29 20.51 6.32 0.18
CA GLY A 29 19.15 6.79 -0.10
C GLY A 29 18.56 7.72 0.97
N LYS A 30 19.08 7.70 2.19
CA LYS A 30 18.62 8.50 3.32
C LYS A 30 19.68 8.72 4.40
N VAL A 31 19.50 9.81 5.15
CA VAL A 31 20.30 10.18 6.32
C VAL A 31 19.38 10.63 7.45
N LEU A 32 19.73 10.29 8.68
CA LEU A 32 19.15 10.78 9.93
C LEU A 32 20.08 11.83 10.52
N LEU A 33 19.55 13.03 10.74
CA LEU A 33 20.26 14.10 11.42
C LEU A 33 19.98 14.04 12.92
N LEU A 34 21.04 14.12 13.71
CA LEU A 34 20.99 13.96 15.16
C LEU A 34 21.29 15.29 15.88
N ARG A 35 20.50 15.63 16.89
CA ARG A 35 20.85 16.63 17.92
C ARG A 35 20.83 15.93 19.28
N ASP A 36 21.87 16.12 20.08
CA ASP A 36 22.01 15.48 21.40
C ASP A 36 21.83 13.95 21.35
N ASN A 37 22.42 13.30 20.33
CA ASN A 37 22.30 11.87 20.04
C ASN A 37 20.85 11.37 19.80
N ARG A 38 19.92 12.27 19.47
CA ARG A 38 18.53 11.96 19.15
C ARG A 38 18.21 12.35 17.72
N PRO A 39 17.47 11.51 16.96
CA PRO A 39 17.01 11.89 15.63
C PRO A 39 16.09 13.11 15.69
N GLU A 40 16.43 14.13 14.90
CA GLU A 40 15.64 15.35 14.79
C GLU A 40 15.11 15.56 13.38
N TYR A 41 15.90 15.22 12.35
CA TYR A 41 15.49 15.34 10.95
C TYR A 41 15.88 14.11 10.14
N VAL A 42 15.23 13.95 8.98
CA VAL A 42 15.59 12.96 7.97
C VAL A 42 15.76 13.67 6.64
N ILE A 43 16.89 13.41 5.97
CA ILE A 43 17.14 13.86 4.60
C ILE A 43 17.01 12.64 3.68
N LEU A 44 16.29 12.84 2.59
CA LEU A 44 15.98 11.81 1.59
C LEU A 44 16.28 12.42 0.22
N LYS A 45 16.85 11.63 -0.69
CA LYS A 45 16.89 12.03 -2.09
C LYS A 45 15.46 12.12 -2.61
N TYR A 46 15.10 13.25 -3.19
CA TYR A 46 13.82 13.39 -3.87
C TYR A 46 13.87 12.61 -5.17
N ASP A 47 12.94 11.67 -5.32
CA ASP A 47 12.73 10.91 -6.55
C ASP A 47 11.26 11.08 -6.93
N ASP A 48 11.02 11.66 -8.10
CA ASP A 48 9.68 11.94 -8.62
C ASP A 48 8.88 10.64 -8.88
N GLN A 49 9.57 9.50 -8.98
CA GLN A 49 8.97 8.17 -9.10
C GLN A 49 8.45 7.63 -7.75
N ILE A 50 8.88 8.21 -6.61
CA ILE A 50 8.51 7.78 -5.24
C ILE A 50 7.23 8.48 -4.73
N LYS A 51 6.50 9.24 -5.57
CA LYS A 51 5.18 9.79 -5.19
C LYS A 51 4.13 8.71 -4.91
N GLU A 52 4.33 7.47 -5.35
CA GLU A 52 3.38 6.38 -5.09
C GLU A 52 3.73 5.47 -3.90
N GLU A 53 4.94 5.52 -3.37
CA GLU A 53 5.44 4.49 -2.43
C GLU A 53 5.45 4.93 -0.95
N LYS A 54 5.26 6.22 -0.65
CA LYS A 54 5.33 6.74 0.73
C LYS A 54 3.97 6.91 1.45
N SER A 55 2.91 6.25 0.98
CA SER A 55 1.82 5.84 1.88
C SER A 55 2.20 4.48 2.47
N MET A 56 2.60 4.49 3.74
CA MET A 56 3.04 3.31 4.50
C MET A 56 2.01 2.16 4.48
N HIS A 57 2.08 1.31 3.45
CA HIS A 57 1.70 -0.11 3.32
C HIS A 57 1.66 -0.60 1.84
N GLY A 58 2.05 0.22 0.87
CA GLY A 58 1.92 -0.07 -0.55
C GLY A 58 2.92 -1.10 -1.10
N LYS A 59 2.78 -2.36 -0.73
CA LYS A 59 3.17 -3.46 -1.62
C LYS A 59 2.21 -3.41 -2.83
N LYS A 60 2.39 -2.46 -3.76
CA LYS A 60 1.68 -2.44 -5.05
C LYS A 60 2.27 -3.52 -5.96
N ALA A 61 2.17 -4.78 -5.53
CA ALA A 61 1.66 -5.74 -6.49
C ALA A 61 0.22 -5.29 -6.73
N SER A 62 -0.16 -4.99 -7.97
CA SER A 62 -1.59 -4.84 -8.26
C SER A 62 -2.25 -6.13 -7.80
N TYR A 63 -3.01 -6.06 -6.71
CA TYR A 63 -3.68 -7.24 -6.18
C TYR A 63 -4.57 -7.78 -7.30
N THR A 64 -4.59 -9.08 -7.47
CA THR A 64 -5.58 -9.66 -8.36
C THR A 64 -6.99 -9.32 -7.86
N LEU A 65 -7.99 -9.30 -8.75
CA LEU A 65 -9.34 -8.87 -8.39
C LEU A 65 -9.90 -9.57 -7.14
N HIS A 66 -9.61 -10.86 -6.96
CA HIS A 66 -10.11 -11.64 -5.82
C HIS A 66 -9.36 -11.31 -4.52
N GLU A 67 -8.06 -11.04 -4.55
CA GLU A 67 -7.31 -10.56 -3.39
C GLU A 67 -7.83 -9.18 -2.95
N ALA A 68 -8.07 -8.28 -3.91
CA ALA A 68 -8.67 -6.98 -3.63
C ALA A 68 -10.07 -7.12 -2.99
N MET A 69 -10.90 -8.04 -3.47
CA MET A 69 -12.19 -8.37 -2.86
C MET A 69 -12.02 -8.87 -1.41
N LYS A 70 -11.07 -9.76 -1.14
CA LYS A 70 -10.80 -10.28 0.22
C LYS A 70 -10.41 -9.16 1.18
N ILE A 71 -9.57 -8.23 0.75
CA ILE A 71 -9.14 -7.08 1.55
C ILE A 71 -10.33 -6.17 1.87
N VAL A 72 -11.14 -5.81 0.87
CA VAL A 72 -12.29 -4.91 1.11
C VAL A 72 -13.31 -5.57 2.02
N LEU A 73 -13.72 -6.82 1.74
CA LEU A 73 -14.72 -7.51 2.55
C LEU A 73 -14.22 -7.78 3.98
N SER A 74 -12.93 -8.02 4.19
CA SER A 74 -12.36 -8.19 5.55
C SER A 74 -12.45 -6.93 6.41
N ASN A 75 -12.52 -5.74 5.78
CA ASN A 75 -12.56 -4.46 6.46
C ASN A 75 -13.99 -3.97 6.76
N VAL A 76 -15.02 -4.69 6.30
CA VAL A 76 -16.42 -4.28 6.41
C VAL A 76 -17.12 -5.11 7.47
N GLU A 77 -17.97 -4.47 8.27
CA GLU A 77 -18.80 -5.13 9.28
C GLU A 77 -19.68 -6.19 8.60
N ASN A 78 -19.76 -7.40 9.16
CA ASN A 78 -20.43 -8.58 8.58
C ASN A 78 -19.80 -9.18 7.31
N LYS A 79 -18.64 -8.68 6.88
CA LYS A 79 -17.87 -9.22 5.73
C LYS A 79 -18.68 -9.37 4.44
N THR A 80 -19.70 -8.52 4.30
CA THR A 80 -20.69 -8.58 3.22
C THR A 80 -20.84 -7.21 2.60
N MET A 81 -20.84 -7.13 1.28
CA MET A 81 -20.97 -5.86 0.55
C MET A 81 -21.68 -6.08 -0.79
N HIS A 82 -22.41 -5.07 -1.27
CA HIS A 82 -23.03 -5.13 -2.59
C HIS A 82 -21.95 -5.13 -3.70
N ALA A 83 -22.13 -5.93 -4.76
CA ALA A 83 -21.09 -6.14 -5.78
C ALA A 83 -20.65 -4.85 -6.50
N SER A 84 -21.54 -3.87 -6.66
CA SER A 84 -21.18 -2.56 -7.23
C SER A 84 -20.36 -1.72 -6.25
N GLU A 85 -20.76 -1.67 -4.98
CA GLU A 85 -20.05 -0.95 -3.93
C GLU A 85 -18.67 -1.55 -3.70
N LEU A 86 -18.57 -2.88 -3.75
CA LEU A 86 -17.30 -3.60 -3.67
C LEU A 86 -16.36 -3.20 -4.82
N ALA A 87 -16.89 -3.06 -6.03
CA ALA A 87 -16.09 -2.61 -7.17
C ALA A 87 -15.64 -1.14 -7.02
N ASP A 88 -16.51 -0.28 -6.51
CA ASP A 88 -16.22 1.13 -6.27
C ASP A 88 -15.17 1.30 -5.17
N GLU A 89 -15.27 0.56 -4.08
CA GLU A 89 -14.33 0.60 -2.96
C GLU A 89 -12.94 0.06 -3.37
N ILE A 90 -12.90 -1.02 -4.13
CA ILE A 90 -11.66 -1.56 -4.72
C ILE A 90 -10.97 -0.50 -5.60
N TYR A 91 -11.75 0.22 -6.41
CA TYR A 91 -11.25 1.27 -7.28
C TYR A 91 -10.78 2.50 -6.50
N HIS A 92 -11.56 2.95 -5.51
CA HIS A 92 -11.26 4.10 -4.67
C HIS A 92 -9.96 3.89 -3.89
N ARG A 93 -9.77 2.69 -3.32
CA ARG A 93 -8.54 2.29 -2.63
C ARG A 93 -7.40 1.92 -3.58
N LYS A 94 -7.62 1.95 -4.90
CA LYS A 94 -6.67 1.55 -5.95
C LYS A 94 -6.06 0.17 -5.71
N LEU A 95 -6.82 -0.76 -5.13
CA LEU A 95 -6.36 -2.12 -4.81
C LEU A 95 -6.24 -2.98 -6.07
N TYR A 96 -7.11 -2.76 -7.05
CA TYR A 96 -7.05 -3.37 -8.37
C TYR A 96 -7.55 -2.38 -9.42
N LEU A 97 -6.85 -2.33 -10.55
CA LEU A 97 -7.24 -1.59 -11.74
C LEU A 97 -7.20 -2.53 -12.95
N GLN A 98 -8.14 -2.37 -13.87
CA GLN A 98 -8.06 -3.04 -15.16
C GLN A 98 -6.87 -2.49 -15.98
N LYS A 99 -6.48 -3.18 -17.05
CA LYS A 99 -5.36 -2.74 -17.94
C LYS A 99 -5.56 -1.34 -18.53
N ASN A 100 -6.81 -0.91 -18.69
CA ASN A 100 -7.20 0.42 -19.17
C ASN A 100 -7.31 1.47 -18.04
N GLY A 101 -6.98 1.11 -16.80
CA GLY A 101 -7.11 1.99 -15.63
C GLY A 101 -8.52 2.10 -15.05
N ASN A 102 -9.50 1.38 -15.59
CA ASN A 102 -10.90 1.47 -15.13
C ASN A 102 -11.21 0.51 -13.97
N LYS A 103 -12.32 0.78 -13.28
CA LYS A 103 -12.88 -0.08 -12.23
C LYS A 103 -13.34 -1.43 -12.79
N ALA A 104 -13.32 -2.45 -11.92
CA ALA A 104 -13.91 -3.75 -12.25
C ALA A 104 -15.43 -3.62 -12.40
N GLN A 105 -16.02 -4.40 -13.31
CA GLN A 105 -17.47 -4.46 -13.45
C GLN A 105 -18.06 -5.42 -12.41
N TYR A 106 -19.29 -5.16 -11.94
CA TYR A 106 -19.96 -6.02 -10.97
C TYR A 106 -20.10 -7.48 -11.47
N THR A 107 -20.25 -7.66 -12.79
CA THR A 107 -20.26 -8.98 -13.43
C THR A 107 -18.94 -9.73 -13.25
N GLN A 108 -17.81 -9.02 -13.27
CA GLN A 108 -16.48 -9.60 -13.03
C GLN A 108 -16.31 -9.99 -11.55
N ILE A 109 -16.81 -9.17 -10.62
CA ILE A 109 -16.86 -9.48 -9.19
C ILE A 109 -17.65 -10.77 -8.95
N ARG A 110 -18.85 -10.88 -9.54
CA ARG A 110 -19.67 -12.11 -9.46
C ARG A 110 -19.01 -13.32 -10.08
N ALA A 111 -18.36 -13.16 -11.23
CA ALA A 111 -17.63 -14.26 -11.87
C ALA A 111 -16.51 -14.81 -10.97
N ARG A 112 -15.90 -14.00 -10.09
CA ARG A 112 -14.93 -14.48 -9.10
C ARG A 112 -15.55 -15.35 -8.02
N CYS A 113 -16.80 -15.10 -7.63
CA CYS A 113 -17.48 -15.92 -6.64
C CYS A 113 -17.70 -17.36 -7.14
N GLY A 114 -18.00 -17.53 -8.44
CA GLY A 114 -18.09 -18.87 -9.05
C GLY A 114 -16.74 -19.57 -9.20
N ARG A 115 -15.64 -18.81 -9.36
CA ARG A 115 -14.28 -19.38 -9.48
C ARG A 115 -13.63 -19.69 -8.14
N TYR A 116 -14.04 -19.01 -7.08
CA TYR A 116 -13.50 -19.15 -5.72
C TYR A 116 -14.65 -19.34 -4.71
N PRO A 117 -15.43 -20.44 -4.81
CA PRO A 117 -16.59 -20.70 -3.95
C PRO A 117 -16.21 -20.96 -2.48
N ASP A 118 -14.94 -21.32 -2.25
CA ASP A 118 -14.39 -21.54 -0.90
C ASP A 118 -14.12 -20.21 -0.18
N LEU A 119 -13.82 -19.14 -0.93
CA LEU A 119 -13.49 -17.82 -0.39
C LEU A 119 -14.70 -16.88 -0.37
N PHE A 120 -15.57 -16.96 -1.37
CA PHE A 120 -16.69 -16.02 -1.51
C PHE A 120 -18.02 -16.74 -1.65
N GLU A 121 -19.06 -16.12 -1.11
CA GLU A 121 -20.44 -16.53 -1.24
C GLU A 121 -21.23 -15.42 -1.94
N ALA A 122 -21.98 -15.77 -3.00
CA ALA A 122 -22.86 -14.84 -3.68
C ALA A 122 -24.28 -14.97 -3.12
N LEU A 123 -24.76 -13.92 -2.48
CA LEU A 123 -26.08 -13.84 -1.87
C LEU A 123 -27.13 -13.23 -2.85
N PRO A 124 -28.43 -13.44 -2.60
CA PRO A 124 -29.51 -12.77 -3.34
C PRO A 124 -29.35 -11.25 -3.28
N GLY A 125 -29.80 -10.55 -4.33
CA GLY A 125 -29.68 -9.08 -4.38
C GLY A 125 -28.27 -8.55 -4.67
N ASN A 126 -27.41 -9.35 -5.31
CA ASN A 126 -26.04 -8.97 -5.71
C ASN A 126 -25.08 -8.67 -4.55
N TYR A 127 -25.33 -9.22 -3.37
CA TYR A 127 -24.39 -9.15 -2.25
C TYR A 127 -23.31 -10.23 -2.35
N ILE A 128 -22.09 -9.87 -1.99
CA ILE A 128 -20.95 -10.79 -1.88
C ILE A 128 -20.53 -10.85 -0.42
N LYS A 129 -20.40 -12.06 0.12
CA LYS A 129 -19.90 -12.31 1.46
C LYS A 129 -18.57 -13.06 1.40
N LEU A 130 -17.62 -12.66 2.25
CA LEU A 130 -16.37 -13.38 2.44
C LEU A 130 -16.60 -14.51 3.45
N LYS A 131 -16.23 -15.74 3.06
CA LYS A 131 -16.16 -16.87 3.99
C LYS A 131 -14.85 -16.75 4.76
N GLU A 132 -14.91 -16.90 6.08
CA GLU A 132 -13.70 -17.01 6.87
C GLU A 132 -13.02 -18.34 6.57
N ASP A 133 -11.72 -18.29 6.34
CA ASP A 133 -10.88 -19.48 6.44
C ASP A 133 -10.98 -19.92 7.92
N ASN A 134 -11.71 -21.01 8.20
CA ASN A 134 -11.56 -21.73 9.47
C ASN A 134 -10.13 -22.29 9.47
N VAL A 135 -9.20 -21.55 10.08
CA VAL A 135 -7.88 -22.05 10.48
C VAL A 135 -7.89 -22.25 11.99
#